data_AF-A0ABD3R3H6-F1
#
_entry.id   AF-A0ABD3R3H6-F1
#
_cell.length_a   1.000
_cell.length_b   1.000
_cell.length_c   1.000
_cell.angle_alpha   90.00
_cell.angle_beta   90.00
_cell.angle_gamma   90.00
#
_symmetry.space_group_name_H-M   'P 1'
#
loop_
_entity.id
_entity.type
_entity.pdbx_description
1 polymer ?
#
loop_
_entity_poly.entity_id
_entity_poly.type
_entity_poly.pdbx_seq_one_letter_code
_entity_poly.pdbx_strand_id
1 'polypeptide(L)'
;MKTHGFIASHVHQPGLSSWTAPACFTGHTLTARARWNRSSVSLNAIPFTDFSSSTDSYPSISSPFSSDYSNSPLRVRTPLQESVRDWISSQPVAELKSTAASTSQLLSSSDAASPSNPDRPPTKDEISILQKAFAALYGTEQNVAQAVELLSQTMATWESTHQPGDEIAGLYRVRGDAYMELLQPKNAELDYGKAIEYLDGVDGDKADPEEKPASRLGRARAVRSMGMSASLAQAIQASNDYQTYFGYVSRLDVDEDVTTDVKPSKQKDTVDMISDAVIDGIQRNPYAAWEWGMVSRVAEQYTRAAEIHRLAAIAFEEIGDKPRATICRLDRAIDLASAFKEEGDKNNNVGKVKQIMVEAIDSTVGVDGRDVQLLQRVVAKEGEARIALSGLLWGTKEKAAAEAQFGEACGRLDELNADYESREQERIKRGVMPPAKVRRLGFSIDDIVGADEASCSRFKNEKFVEERLVWPQSLRSSVNKFLTLSR
;
A
#
# COMPACT_ATOMS: atom_id res chain seq x y z
N MET A 1 -14.90 24.19 68.80
CA MET A 1 -15.01 25.67 68.69
C MET A 1 -15.21 26.01 67.23
N LYS A 2 -16.33 26.68 66.92
CA LYS A 2 -16.76 27.08 65.58
C LYS A 2 -16.03 28.38 65.18
N THR A 3 -15.56 28.47 63.95
CA THR A 3 -15.23 29.74 63.30
C THR A 3 -15.90 29.79 61.94
N HIS A 4 -16.72 30.82 61.77
CA HIS A 4 -17.37 31.23 60.52
C HIS A 4 -16.39 31.94 59.59
N GLY A 5 -16.56 31.75 58.28
CA GLY A 5 -16.05 32.62 57.24
C GLY A 5 -17.12 32.77 56.17
N PHE A 6 -17.45 34.02 55.83
CA PHE A 6 -18.58 34.46 55.00
C PHE A 6 -18.04 35.43 53.93
N ILE A 7 -18.76 35.55 52.79
CA ILE A 7 -18.70 36.61 51.75
C ILE A 7 -17.59 36.40 50.68
N ALA A 8 -17.78 36.52 49.35
CA ALA A 8 -18.80 37.19 48.54
C ALA A 8 -19.02 36.50 47.17
N SER A 9 -20.26 36.57 46.70
CA SER A 9 -20.70 36.31 45.33
C SER A 9 -20.71 37.61 44.52
N HIS A 10 -20.25 37.55 43.26
CA HIS A 10 -20.54 38.57 42.26
C HIS A 10 -21.13 37.94 41.00
N VAL A 11 -22.36 38.36 40.72
CA VAL A 11 -23.18 38.09 39.56
C VAL A 11 -22.94 39.24 38.57
N HIS A 12 -22.55 38.92 37.34
CA HIS A 12 -22.69 39.84 36.19
C HIS A 12 -23.03 39.06 34.91
N GLN A 13 -24.21 39.37 34.37
CA GLN A 13 -24.69 39.21 32.99
C GLN A 13 -25.60 40.43 32.75
N PRO A 14 -26.02 40.77 31.51
CA PRO A 14 -25.43 40.59 30.18
C PRO A 14 -25.38 41.94 29.40
N GLY A 15 -24.76 41.98 28.21
CA GLY A 15 -24.79 43.16 27.34
C GLY A 15 -24.56 42.80 25.87
N LEU A 16 -25.57 43.08 25.05
CA LEU A 16 -25.76 42.74 23.64
C LEU A 16 -25.09 43.70 22.64
N SER A 17 -24.86 43.15 21.44
CA SER A 17 -25.02 43.75 20.09
C SER A 17 -23.88 44.52 19.39
N SER A 18 -23.37 43.90 18.31
CA SER A 18 -23.30 44.38 16.89
C SER A 18 -22.33 43.44 16.15
N TRP A 19 -22.73 42.53 15.26
CA TRP A 19 -23.25 42.66 13.88
C TRP A 19 -22.54 43.68 13.00
N THR A 20 -21.44 43.25 12.38
CA THR A 20 -21.03 43.65 11.02
C THR A 20 -20.52 42.43 10.27
N ALA A 21 -21.18 42.12 9.16
CA ALA A 21 -20.88 41.04 8.22
C ALA A 21 -19.78 41.44 7.21
N PRO A 22 -19.27 40.51 6.38
CA PRO A 22 -17.93 40.54 5.82
C PRO A 22 -17.84 41.21 4.44
N ALA A 23 -16.67 41.76 4.14
CA ALA A 23 -16.32 42.21 2.80
C ALA A 23 -15.79 41.03 1.97
N CYS A 24 -16.43 40.85 0.82
CA CYS A 24 -16.13 39.93 -0.26
C CYS A 24 -14.65 40.01 -0.71
N PHE A 25 -14.03 38.85 -0.92
CA PHE A 25 -13.01 38.72 -1.95
C PHE A 25 -13.33 37.53 -2.85
N THR A 26 -13.22 37.83 -4.13
CA THR A 26 -13.70 37.14 -5.31
C THR A 26 -13.13 35.75 -5.49
N GLY A 27 -14.03 34.79 -5.74
CA GLY A 27 -13.70 33.45 -6.16
C GLY A 27 -13.18 33.42 -7.60
N HIS A 28 -12.03 32.78 -7.78
CA HIS A 28 -11.71 32.07 -9.01
C HIS A 28 -11.83 30.58 -8.71
N THR A 29 -13.00 30.02 -9.02
CA THR A 29 -13.18 28.57 -9.16
C THR A 29 -12.42 28.10 -10.38
N LEU A 30 -11.17 27.66 -10.18
CA LEU A 30 -10.51 26.75 -11.11
C LEU A 30 -11.01 25.34 -10.84
N THR A 31 -12.05 24.94 -11.56
CA THR A 31 -12.40 23.52 -11.73
C THR A 31 -11.31 22.84 -12.54
N ALA A 32 -10.22 22.45 -11.88
CA ALA A 32 -9.27 21.49 -12.42
C ALA A 32 -9.91 20.10 -12.32
N ARG A 33 -10.66 19.71 -13.35
CA ARG A 33 -10.92 18.29 -13.62
C ARG A 33 -9.57 17.64 -13.96
N ALA A 34 -8.95 17.03 -12.96
CA ALA A 34 -7.82 16.14 -13.18
C ALA A 34 -8.31 14.93 -13.98
N ARG A 35 -8.14 15.00 -15.31
CA ARG A 35 -8.13 13.80 -16.17
C ARG A 35 -6.95 12.97 -15.72
N TRP A 36 -7.24 11.80 -15.17
CA TRP A 36 -6.27 10.73 -15.04
C TRP A 36 -5.91 10.29 -16.47
N ASN A 37 -4.77 10.73 -16.99
CA ASN A 37 -4.14 10.03 -18.10
C ASN A 37 -3.66 8.69 -17.56
N ARG A 38 -4.28 7.61 -18.03
CA ARG A 38 -3.95 6.22 -17.71
C ARG A 38 -3.46 5.59 -19.00
N SER A 39 -2.17 5.29 -19.05
CA SER A 39 -1.48 4.78 -20.23
C SER A 39 -1.72 3.27 -20.36
N SER A 40 -1.91 2.84 -21.59
CA SER A 40 -2.05 1.48 -22.07
C SER A 40 -0.69 0.84 -22.30
N VAL A 41 -0.56 -0.48 -22.07
CA VAL A 41 0.52 -1.29 -22.64
C VAL A 41 0.48 -1.13 -24.17
N SER A 42 1.53 -0.52 -24.74
CA SER A 42 1.66 -0.28 -26.17
C SER A 42 2.24 -1.53 -26.86
N LEU A 43 1.38 -2.37 -27.43
CA LEU A 43 1.76 -3.24 -28.55
C LEU A 43 1.72 -2.38 -29.82
N ASN A 44 2.88 -2.10 -30.41
CA ASN A 44 2.99 -1.19 -31.56
C ASN A 44 2.20 -1.67 -32.80
N ALA A 45 1.45 -0.70 -33.36
CA ALA A 45 1.04 -0.50 -34.77
C ALA A 45 -0.16 -1.25 -35.40
N ILE A 46 -1.35 -0.62 -35.39
CA ILE A 46 -2.36 -0.64 -36.48
C ILE A 46 -3.08 0.73 -36.53
N PRO A 47 -3.24 1.42 -37.68
CA PRO A 47 -3.91 2.72 -37.75
C PRO A 47 -5.43 2.57 -37.91
N PHE A 48 -6.22 3.35 -37.17
CA PHE A 48 -7.66 3.52 -37.41
C PHE A 48 -8.07 4.99 -37.42
N THR A 49 -8.95 5.30 -38.38
CA THR A 49 -9.48 6.60 -38.79
C THR A 49 -10.58 7.14 -37.90
N ASP A 50 -10.70 8.47 -37.86
CA ASP A 50 -11.67 9.29 -37.14
C ASP A 50 -13.14 8.90 -37.32
N PHE A 51 -13.89 8.95 -36.20
CA PHE A 51 -15.35 9.11 -36.24
C PHE A 51 -15.81 10.08 -35.15
N SER A 52 -16.41 11.20 -35.58
CA SER A 52 -17.09 12.17 -34.74
C SER A 52 -18.55 11.77 -34.48
N SER A 53 -19.08 12.01 -33.28
CA SER A 53 -20.28 12.84 -33.10
C SER A 53 -20.71 12.98 -31.64
N SER A 54 -21.29 14.15 -31.39
CA SER A 54 -21.86 14.76 -30.20
C SER A 54 -23.13 14.10 -29.66
N THR A 55 -23.41 14.20 -28.35
CA THR A 55 -24.42 15.15 -27.81
C THR A 55 -24.54 15.07 -26.28
N ASP A 56 -24.74 16.24 -25.67
CA ASP A 56 -24.99 16.53 -24.26
C ASP A 56 -26.35 16.01 -23.74
N SER A 57 -26.43 15.66 -22.44
CA SER A 57 -27.56 15.93 -21.52
C SER A 57 -27.33 15.33 -20.11
N TYR A 58 -27.43 16.15 -19.07
CA TYR A 58 -27.59 15.79 -17.63
C TYR A 58 -28.62 16.78 -17.03
N PRO A 59 -29.15 16.57 -15.79
CA PRO A 59 -29.62 15.35 -15.15
C PRO A 59 -31.05 15.51 -14.58
N SER A 60 -31.72 14.42 -14.19
CA SER A 60 -32.89 14.47 -13.30
C SER A 60 -32.66 13.65 -12.03
N ILE A 61 -32.80 14.34 -10.90
CA ILE A 61 -32.74 13.84 -9.51
C ILE A 61 -34.06 13.19 -9.14
N SER A 62 -34.06 11.92 -8.72
CA SER A 62 -35.09 11.39 -7.82
C SER A 62 -34.64 10.12 -7.07
N SER A 63 -34.56 10.27 -5.75
CA SER A 63 -34.78 9.34 -4.63
C SER A 63 -34.01 8.00 -4.52
N PRO A 64 -33.27 7.80 -3.41
CA PRO A 64 -32.63 6.53 -3.07
C PRO A 64 -33.54 5.68 -2.17
N PHE A 65 -33.57 4.37 -2.40
CA PHE A 65 -33.82 3.27 -1.44
C PHE A 65 -34.44 2.10 -2.21
N SER A 66 -33.57 1.25 -2.77
CA SER A 66 -33.89 -0.15 -2.94
C SER A 66 -32.61 -0.95 -2.76
N SER A 67 -32.64 -1.80 -1.76
CA SER A 67 -31.54 -2.62 -1.27
C SER A 67 -31.52 -3.96 -2.00
N ASP A 68 -30.67 -4.08 -3.02
CA ASP A 68 -30.24 -5.35 -3.58
C ASP A 68 -28.70 -5.34 -3.71
N TYR A 69 -28.02 -5.63 -2.61
CA TYR A 69 -26.57 -5.87 -2.59
C TYR A 69 -26.32 -7.36 -2.37
N SER A 70 -26.51 -8.16 -3.42
CA SER A 70 -25.91 -9.50 -3.54
C SER A 70 -25.12 -9.66 -4.84
N ASN A 71 -24.58 -8.58 -5.37
CA ASN A 71 -23.52 -8.66 -6.37
C ASN A 71 -22.19 -8.50 -5.65
N SER A 72 -21.37 -9.56 -5.68
CA SER A 72 -19.92 -9.43 -5.52
C SER A 72 -19.49 -8.16 -6.26
N PRO A 73 -18.73 -7.23 -5.64
CA PRO A 73 -18.36 -6.00 -6.32
C PRO A 73 -17.70 -6.43 -7.62
N LEU A 74 -18.34 -6.09 -8.75
CA LEU A 74 -17.81 -6.31 -10.07
C LEU A 74 -16.39 -5.73 -10.02
N ARG A 75 -15.37 -6.61 -10.06
CA ARG A 75 -13.97 -6.18 -10.16
C ARG A 75 -13.94 -5.22 -11.33
N VAL A 76 -13.76 -3.93 -11.05
CA VAL A 76 -13.56 -2.92 -12.09
C VAL A 76 -12.36 -3.41 -12.88
N ARG A 77 -12.58 -3.72 -14.16
CA ARG A 77 -11.52 -4.28 -14.99
C ARG A 77 -10.43 -3.22 -15.11
N THR A 78 -9.18 -3.63 -14.96
CA THR A 78 -8.07 -2.72 -15.24
C THR A 78 -8.04 -2.41 -16.74
N PRO A 79 -7.54 -1.24 -17.18
CA PRO A 79 -7.37 -0.97 -18.61
C PRO A 79 -6.56 -2.05 -19.32
N LEU A 80 -5.57 -2.67 -18.65
CA LEU A 80 -4.88 -3.84 -19.17
C LEU A 80 -5.82 -5.04 -19.37
N GLN A 81 -6.70 -5.34 -18.42
CA GLN A 81 -7.71 -6.39 -18.58
C GLN A 81 -8.71 -6.08 -19.70
N GLU A 82 -9.02 -4.81 -19.95
CA GLU A 82 -9.85 -4.38 -21.09
C GLU A 82 -9.08 -4.55 -22.40
N SER A 83 -7.84 -4.06 -22.50
CA SER A 83 -6.98 -4.24 -23.67
C SER A 83 -6.72 -5.72 -23.97
N VAL A 84 -6.45 -6.54 -22.95
CA VAL A 84 -6.27 -8.00 -23.12
C VAL A 84 -7.56 -8.64 -23.58
N ARG A 85 -8.72 -8.26 -23.03
CA ARG A 85 -10.02 -8.77 -23.46
C ARG A 85 -10.30 -8.39 -24.91
N ASP A 86 -10.10 -7.13 -25.27
CA ASP A 86 -10.37 -6.61 -26.61
C ASP A 86 -9.42 -7.25 -27.61
N TRP A 87 -8.15 -7.42 -27.24
CA TRP A 87 -7.16 -8.15 -28.03
C TRP A 87 -7.56 -9.61 -28.24
N ILE A 88 -7.93 -10.33 -27.18
CA ILE A 88 -8.44 -11.72 -27.27
C ILE A 88 -9.70 -11.77 -28.15
N SER A 89 -10.59 -10.78 -28.03
CA SER A 89 -11.87 -10.74 -28.76
C SER A 89 -11.72 -10.32 -30.23
N SER A 90 -10.65 -9.58 -30.56
CA SER A 90 -10.36 -9.08 -31.92
C SER A 90 -9.70 -10.12 -32.83
N GLN A 91 -9.23 -11.23 -32.27
CA GLN A 91 -8.67 -12.33 -33.07
C GLN A 91 -9.80 -12.98 -33.88
N PRO A 92 -9.70 -13.05 -35.22
CA PRO A 92 -10.68 -13.76 -36.02
C PRO A 92 -10.69 -15.20 -35.54
N VAL A 93 -11.84 -15.65 -35.02
CA VAL A 93 -12.10 -17.06 -34.73
C VAL A 93 -12.04 -17.77 -36.08
N ALA A 94 -10.85 -18.22 -36.46
CA ALA A 94 -10.67 -19.03 -37.65
C ALA A 94 -11.52 -20.28 -37.43
N GLU A 95 -12.66 -20.35 -38.13
CA GLU A 95 -13.51 -21.53 -38.20
C GLU A 95 -12.60 -22.71 -38.53
N LEU A 96 -12.30 -23.54 -37.53
CA LEU A 96 -11.71 -24.87 -37.69
C LEU A 96 -12.74 -25.75 -38.41
N LYS A 97 -12.92 -25.50 -39.71
CA LYS A 97 -13.55 -26.45 -40.62
C LYS A 97 -12.59 -27.63 -40.73
N SER A 98 -12.90 -28.65 -39.95
CA SER A 98 -12.42 -30.02 -40.08
C SER A 98 -12.63 -30.52 -41.52
N THR A 99 -11.69 -30.26 -42.41
CA THR A 99 -11.56 -30.97 -43.68
C THR A 99 -10.56 -32.10 -43.49
N ALA A 100 -11.11 -33.27 -43.15
CA ALA A 100 -10.40 -34.53 -43.25
C ALA A 100 -10.31 -34.93 -44.74
N ALA A 101 -9.11 -34.89 -45.34
CA ALA A 101 -8.70 -35.78 -46.42
C ALA A 101 -7.22 -35.61 -46.80
N SER A 102 -6.56 -36.77 -46.95
CA SER A 102 -5.43 -37.08 -47.84
C SER A 102 -4.01 -36.68 -47.44
N THR A 103 -3.42 -37.64 -46.72
CA THR A 103 -2.02 -38.13 -46.74
C THR A 103 -1.32 -38.03 -48.11
N SER A 104 -0.14 -37.39 -48.16
CA SER A 104 1.17 -37.96 -48.60
C SER A 104 2.17 -36.89 -49.06
N GLN A 105 3.46 -37.19 -48.85
CA GLN A 105 4.71 -36.47 -49.23
C GLN A 105 5.26 -35.54 -48.12
N LEU A 106 6.10 -36.02 -47.21
CA LEU A 106 7.55 -36.30 -47.35
C LEU A 106 8.30 -35.20 -48.12
N LEU A 107 8.85 -34.24 -47.37
CA LEU A 107 10.22 -33.70 -47.52
C LEU A 107 10.55 -32.98 -46.20
N SER A 108 11.33 -33.63 -45.33
CA SER A 108 11.99 -33.00 -44.18
C SER A 108 13.07 -32.04 -44.70
N SER A 109 12.73 -30.76 -44.85
CA SER A 109 13.71 -29.69 -44.78
C SER A 109 14.05 -29.49 -43.31
N SER A 110 15.13 -30.14 -42.88
CA SER A 110 15.82 -29.76 -41.66
C SER A 110 16.46 -28.39 -41.91
N ASP A 111 15.64 -27.34 -41.85
CA ASP A 111 16.14 -25.97 -41.82
C ASP A 111 17.00 -25.85 -40.57
N ALA A 112 18.32 -25.86 -40.79
CA ALA A 112 19.28 -25.58 -39.76
C ALA A 112 18.90 -24.23 -39.16
N ALA A 113 18.43 -24.27 -37.91
CA ALA A 113 18.04 -23.08 -37.17
C ALA A 113 19.21 -22.10 -37.23
N SER A 114 19.07 -21.06 -38.05
CA SER A 114 20.03 -19.96 -38.07
C SER A 114 20.13 -19.43 -36.65
N PRO A 115 21.35 -19.10 -36.18
CA PRO A 115 21.54 -18.54 -34.84
C PRO A 115 20.53 -17.39 -34.68
N SER A 116 19.68 -17.53 -33.66
CA SER A 116 18.53 -16.65 -33.46
C SER A 116 19.01 -15.22 -33.33
N ASN A 117 18.72 -14.39 -34.34
CA ASN A 117 18.96 -12.96 -34.26
C ASN A 117 18.04 -12.40 -33.14
N PRO A 118 18.57 -11.66 -32.15
CA PRO A 118 17.75 -11.08 -31.08
C PRO A 118 16.60 -10.19 -31.60
N ASP A 119 16.75 -9.65 -32.81
CA ASP A 119 15.73 -8.83 -33.47
C ASP A 119 14.63 -9.64 -34.19
N ARG A 120 14.58 -10.97 -34.05
CA ARG A 120 13.50 -11.75 -34.68
C ARG A 120 12.18 -11.47 -33.94
N PRO A 121 11.06 -11.29 -34.67
CA PRO A 121 9.76 -11.24 -34.02
C PRO A 121 9.41 -12.60 -33.38
N PRO A 122 8.60 -12.62 -32.31
CA PRO A 122 8.05 -13.85 -31.75
C PRO A 122 7.26 -14.65 -32.80
N THR A 123 7.35 -15.98 -32.72
CA THR A 123 6.56 -16.86 -33.59
C THR A 123 5.09 -16.85 -33.20
N LYS A 124 4.21 -17.29 -34.11
CA LYS A 124 2.77 -17.41 -33.81
C LYS A 124 2.48 -18.35 -32.64
N ASP A 125 3.27 -19.42 -32.51
CA ASP A 125 3.11 -20.40 -31.44
C ASP A 125 3.52 -19.80 -30.09
N GLU A 126 4.63 -19.05 -30.05
CA GLU A 126 5.07 -18.29 -28.87
C GLU A 126 4.00 -17.30 -28.40
N ILE A 127 3.44 -16.52 -29.34
CA ILE A 127 2.36 -15.55 -29.04
C ILE A 127 1.10 -16.27 -28.53
N SER A 128 0.76 -17.42 -29.09
CA SER A 128 -0.40 -18.22 -28.66
C SER A 128 -0.26 -18.74 -27.22
N ILE A 129 0.95 -19.12 -26.79
CA ILE A 129 1.19 -19.52 -25.39
C ILE A 129 1.02 -18.30 -24.47
N LEU A 130 1.60 -17.16 -24.82
CA LEU A 130 1.46 -15.91 -24.05
C LEU A 130 -0.01 -15.46 -23.94
N GLN A 131 -0.77 -15.54 -25.04
CA GLN A 131 -2.21 -15.26 -25.07
C GLN A 131 -2.97 -16.11 -24.07
N LYS A 132 -2.69 -17.42 -24.04
CA LYS A 132 -3.31 -18.34 -23.08
C LYS A 132 -2.92 -18.00 -21.65
N ALA A 133 -1.67 -17.57 -21.42
CA ALA A 133 -1.20 -17.17 -20.11
C ALA A 133 -1.97 -15.93 -19.58
N PHE A 134 -2.14 -14.90 -20.41
CA PHE A 134 -2.92 -13.72 -20.05
C PHE A 134 -4.41 -14.00 -19.94
N ALA A 135 -4.98 -14.87 -20.78
CA ALA A 135 -6.36 -15.32 -20.61
C ALA A 135 -6.56 -16.04 -19.27
N ALA A 136 -5.60 -16.87 -18.84
CA ALA A 136 -5.66 -17.53 -17.54
C ALA A 136 -5.51 -16.54 -16.37
N LEU A 137 -4.70 -15.48 -16.51
CA LEU A 137 -4.47 -14.51 -15.44
C LEU A 137 -5.58 -13.45 -15.31
N TYR A 138 -6.07 -12.95 -16.44
CA TYR A 138 -6.94 -11.77 -16.54
C TYR A 138 -8.34 -12.08 -17.09
N GLY A 139 -8.58 -13.31 -17.56
CA GLY A 139 -9.86 -13.73 -18.11
C GLY A 139 -10.95 -13.93 -17.07
N THR A 140 -12.14 -14.28 -17.55
CA THR A 140 -13.33 -14.51 -16.69
C THR A 140 -13.19 -15.77 -15.83
N GLU A 141 -12.51 -16.78 -16.34
CA GLU A 141 -12.20 -18.03 -15.65
C GLU A 141 -10.76 -17.99 -15.11
N GLN A 142 -10.51 -17.04 -14.21
CA GLN A 142 -9.16 -16.80 -13.69
C GLN A 142 -8.56 -18.09 -13.09
N ASN A 143 -7.44 -18.54 -13.66
CA ASN A 143 -6.64 -19.66 -13.18
C ASN A 143 -5.17 -19.23 -13.09
N VAL A 144 -4.84 -18.58 -11.97
CA VAL A 144 -3.52 -17.97 -11.74
C VAL A 144 -2.39 -19.01 -11.75
N ALA A 145 -2.64 -20.23 -11.23
CA ALA A 145 -1.64 -21.30 -11.24
C ALA A 145 -1.26 -21.71 -12.67
N GLN A 146 -2.26 -21.88 -13.54
CA GLN A 146 -2.03 -22.17 -14.95
C GLN A 146 -1.33 -21.00 -15.67
N ALA A 147 -1.66 -19.75 -15.32
CA ALA A 147 -0.97 -18.58 -15.88
C ALA A 147 0.54 -18.61 -15.56
N VAL A 148 0.93 -18.94 -14.32
CA VAL A 148 2.34 -19.08 -13.94
C VAL A 148 3.07 -20.14 -14.76
N GLU A 149 2.44 -21.30 -14.98
CA GLU A 149 3.02 -22.37 -15.82
C GLU A 149 3.24 -21.91 -17.26
N LEU A 150 2.24 -21.27 -17.87
CA LEU A 150 2.31 -20.79 -19.25
C LEU A 150 3.29 -19.61 -19.43
N LEU A 151 3.35 -18.70 -18.46
CA LEU A 151 4.36 -17.63 -18.44
C LEU A 151 5.76 -18.22 -18.36
N SER A 152 5.97 -19.22 -17.51
CA SER A 152 7.28 -19.89 -17.38
C SER A 152 7.72 -20.58 -18.68
N GLN A 153 6.79 -21.19 -19.41
CA GLN A 153 7.06 -21.75 -20.74
C GLN A 153 7.45 -20.65 -21.73
N THR A 154 6.68 -19.54 -21.76
CA THR A 154 6.95 -18.41 -22.66
C THR A 154 8.34 -17.81 -22.40
N MET A 155 8.68 -17.59 -21.13
CA MET A 155 9.98 -17.03 -20.73
C MET A 155 11.14 -17.92 -21.14
N ALA A 156 11.06 -19.24 -20.89
CA ALA A 156 12.11 -20.16 -21.31
C ALA A 156 12.34 -20.15 -22.83
N THR A 157 11.26 -20.04 -23.62
CA THR A 157 11.37 -19.91 -25.07
C THR A 157 11.97 -18.56 -25.48
N TRP A 158 11.57 -17.46 -24.85
CA TRP A 158 12.03 -16.12 -25.21
C TRP A 158 13.50 -15.90 -24.83
N GLU A 159 13.93 -16.40 -23.68
CA GLU A 159 15.34 -16.40 -23.27
C GLU A 159 16.21 -17.23 -24.21
N SER A 160 15.80 -18.48 -24.51
CA SER A 160 16.59 -19.36 -25.39
C SER A 160 16.69 -18.84 -26.83
N THR A 161 15.72 -18.05 -27.26
CA THR A 161 15.70 -17.44 -28.60
C THR A 161 16.12 -15.97 -28.61
N HIS A 162 16.69 -15.49 -27.48
CA HIS A 162 17.31 -14.18 -27.31
C HIS A 162 16.38 -13.01 -27.67
N GLN A 163 15.10 -13.08 -27.29
CA GLN A 163 14.18 -11.94 -27.43
C GLN A 163 14.70 -10.71 -26.67
N PRO A 164 14.27 -9.48 -27.05
CA PRO A 164 14.69 -8.25 -26.39
C PRO A 164 14.53 -8.27 -24.87
N GLY A 165 15.48 -7.64 -24.16
CA GLY A 165 15.54 -7.69 -22.69
C GLY A 165 14.34 -7.05 -21.99
N ASP A 166 13.82 -5.95 -22.53
CA ASP A 166 12.62 -5.24 -22.06
C ASP A 166 11.35 -6.12 -22.13
N GLU A 167 11.19 -6.86 -23.22
CA GLU A 167 10.07 -7.80 -23.41
C GLU A 167 10.15 -8.97 -22.41
N ILE A 168 11.35 -9.52 -22.18
CA ILE A 168 11.58 -10.55 -21.17
C ILE A 168 11.31 -9.99 -19.76
N ALA A 169 11.70 -8.75 -19.48
CA ALA A 169 11.43 -8.10 -18.19
C ALA A 169 9.93 -7.99 -17.90
N GLY A 170 9.13 -7.62 -18.91
CA GLY A 170 7.67 -7.56 -18.81
C GLY A 170 7.06 -8.91 -18.42
N LEU A 171 7.56 -10.03 -18.98
CA LEU A 171 7.09 -11.38 -18.62
C LEU A 171 7.42 -11.73 -17.16
N TYR A 172 8.65 -11.44 -16.70
CA TYR A 172 9.03 -11.61 -15.31
C TYR A 172 8.14 -10.80 -14.37
N ARG A 173 7.88 -9.53 -14.69
CA ARG A 173 7.00 -8.67 -13.89
C ARG A 173 5.60 -9.25 -13.77
N VAL A 174 4.99 -9.67 -14.89
CA VAL A 174 3.62 -10.23 -14.86
C VAL A 174 3.57 -11.56 -14.12
N ARG A 175 4.61 -12.41 -14.20
CA ARG A 175 4.66 -13.63 -13.39
C ARG A 175 4.84 -13.31 -11.91
N GLY A 176 5.59 -12.24 -11.58
CA GLY A 176 5.64 -11.66 -10.24
C GLY A 176 4.26 -11.26 -9.71
N ASP A 177 3.43 -10.58 -10.52
CA ASP A 177 2.04 -10.24 -10.17
C ASP A 177 1.22 -11.53 -9.90
N ALA A 178 1.35 -12.54 -10.76
CA ALA A 178 0.65 -13.81 -10.60
C ALA A 178 1.06 -14.54 -9.30
N TYR A 179 2.35 -14.49 -8.92
CA TYR A 179 2.80 -15.02 -7.64
C TYR A 179 2.25 -14.25 -6.44
N MET A 180 2.04 -12.94 -6.55
CA MET A 180 1.37 -12.16 -5.51
C MET A 180 -0.08 -12.59 -5.33
N GLU A 181 -0.82 -12.82 -6.43
CA GLU A 181 -2.20 -13.35 -6.39
C GLU A 181 -2.26 -14.76 -5.77
N LEU A 182 -1.23 -15.59 -5.96
CA LEU A 182 -1.10 -16.91 -5.33
C LEU A 182 -0.60 -16.86 -3.88
N LEU A 183 -0.40 -15.67 -3.31
CA LEU A 183 0.15 -15.45 -1.98
C LEU A 183 1.57 -16.03 -1.80
N GLN A 184 2.40 -15.95 -2.85
CA GLN A 184 3.77 -16.45 -2.90
C GLN A 184 4.79 -15.29 -3.01
N PRO A 185 4.91 -14.41 -2.00
CA PRO A 185 5.70 -13.19 -2.10
C PRO A 185 7.20 -13.44 -2.31
N LYS A 186 7.75 -14.57 -1.87
CA LYS A 186 9.15 -14.94 -2.13
C LYS A 186 9.43 -15.15 -3.62
N ASN A 187 8.54 -15.87 -4.31
CA ASN A 187 8.68 -16.09 -5.75
C ASN A 187 8.46 -14.79 -6.52
N ALA A 188 7.51 -13.96 -6.08
CA ALA A 188 7.26 -12.66 -6.66
C ALA A 188 8.48 -11.72 -6.54
N GLU A 189 9.12 -11.65 -5.37
CA GLU A 189 10.32 -10.84 -5.15
C GLU A 189 11.45 -11.22 -6.12
N LEU A 190 11.70 -12.52 -6.30
CA LEU A 190 12.70 -13.02 -7.25
C LEU A 190 12.38 -12.61 -8.69
N ASP A 191 11.12 -12.74 -9.10
CA ASP A 191 10.68 -12.39 -10.45
C ASP A 191 10.76 -10.88 -10.71
N TYR A 192 10.30 -10.04 -9.79
CA TYR A 192 10.50 -8.60 -9.92
C TYR A 192 11.98 -8.21 -9.90
N GLY A 193 12.79 -8.92 -9.11
CA GLY A 193 14.24 -8.75 -9.11
C GLY A 193 14.85 -9.01 -10.48
N LYS A 194 14.44 -10.08 -11.15
CA LYS A 194 14.86 -10.39 -12.52
C LYS A 194 14.36 -9.38 -13.54
N ALA A 195 13.10 -8.95 -13.44
CA ALA A 195 12.58 -7.89 -14.31
C ALA A 195 13.43 -6.61 -14.20
N ILE A 196 13.78 -6.20 -12.98
CA ILE A 196 14.65 -5.06 -12.73
C ILE A 196 16.05 -5.26 -13.32
N GLU A 197 16.65 -6.45 -13.19
CA GLU A 197 17.96 -6.75 -13.78
C GLU A 197 17.96 -6.57 -15.31
N TYR A 198 16.90 -6.99 -15.99
CA TYR A 198 16.73 -6.77 -17.43
C TYR A 198 16.51 -5.28 -17.78
N LEU A 199 15.67 -4.58 -17.01
CA LEU A 199 15.37 -3.15 -17.21
C LEU A 199 16.56 -2.22 -16.88
N ASP A 200 17.50 -2.68 -16.06
CA ASP A 200 18.77 -2.01 -15.80
C ASP A 200 19.88 -2.43 -16.81
N GLY A 201 19.58 -3.42 -17.66
CA GLY A 201 20.52 -4.04 -18.59
C GLY A 201 20.43 -3.52 -20.02
N VAL A 202 20.86 -4.38 -20.96
CA VAL A 202 20.77 -4.11 -22.40
C VAL A 202 19.29 -4.08 -22.80
N ASP A 203 18.91 -3.10 -23.65
CA ASP A 203 17.55 -2.83 -24.09
C ASP A 203 16.59 -2.28 -23.01
N GLY A 204 17.05 -2.08 -21.77
CA GLY A 204 16.22 -1.49 -20.72
C GLY A 204 15.74 -0.06 -21.04
N ASP A 205 16.45 0.66 -21.90
CA ASP A 205 16.07 1.98 -22.43
C ASP A 205 14.95 1.93 -23.47
N LYS A 206 14.69 0.74 -24.05
CA LYS A 206 13.57 0.50 -24.98
C LYS A 206 12.26 0.21 -24.26
N ALA A 207 12.33 -0.21 -22.99
CA ALA A 207 11.16 -0.50 -22.18
C ALA A 207 10.26 0.74 -22.00
N ASP A 208 8.97 0.50 -21.79
CA ASP A 208 8.06 1.57 -21.35
C ASP A 208 8.60 2.19 -20.05
N PRO A 209 8.72 3.53 -19.96
CA PRO A 209 9.18 4.22 -18.76
C PRO A 209 8.43 3.82 -17.47
N GLU A 210 7.20 3.30 -17.57
CA GLU A 210 6.40 2.83 -16.43
C GLU A 210 6.82 1.45 -15.90
N GLU A 211 7.50 0.60 -16.70
CA GLU A 211 7.83 -0.79 -16.32
C GLU A 211 8.86 -0.87 -15.19
N LYS A 212 9.84 0.03 -15.19
CA LYS A 212 10.89 0.10 -14.15
C LYS A 212 10.34 0.51 -12.79
N PRO A 213 9.61 1.64 -12.63
CA PRO A 213 8.98 1.98 -11.36
C PRO A 213 7.95 0.93 -10.93
N ALA A 214 7.17 0.34 -11.85
CA ALA A 214 6.22 -0.72 -11.53
C ALA A 214 6.91 -1.97 -10.96
N SER A 215 8.01 -2.42 -11.57
CA SER A 215 8.76 -3.59 -11.10
C SER A 215 9.41 -3.34 -9.73
N ARG A 216 9.95 -2.13 -9.50
CA ARG A 216 10.50 -1.72 -8.19
C ARG A 216 9.43 -1.73 -7.11
N LEU A 217 8.26 -1.14 -7.38
CA LEU A 217 7.13 -1.16 -6.45
C LEU A 217 6.64 -2.59 -6.19
N GLY A 218 6.54 -3.42 -7.23
CA GLY A 218 6.18 -4.84 -7.13
C GLY A 218 7.11 -5.60 -6.19
N ARG A 219 8.43 -5.46 -6.37
CA ARG A 219 9.42 -6.09 -5.48
C ARG A 219 9.29 -5.59 -4.05
N ALA A 220 9.16 -4.28 -3.85
CA ALA A 220 9.03 -3.69 -2.53
C ALA A 220 7.78 -4.18 -1.79
N ARG A 221 6.65 -4.35 -2.50
CA ARG A 221 5.41 -4.95 -1.97
C ARG A 221 5.52 -6.43 -1.67
N ALA A 222 6.22 -7.19 -2.51
CA ALA A 222 6.52 -8.58 -2.25
C ALA A 222 7.32 -8.74 -0.95
N VAL A 223 8.38 -7.94 -0.77
CA VAL A 223 9.14 -7.89 0.50
C VAL A 223 8.27 -7.48 1.67
N ARG A 224 7.46 -6.43 1.52
CA ARG A 224 6.53 -5.99 2.57
C ARG A 224 5.56 -7.09 2.99
N SER A 225 5.09 -7.89 2.04
CA SER A 225 4.18 -9.01 2.27
C SER A 225 4.82 -10.18 3.02
N MET A 226 6.15 -10.29 2.98
CA MET A 226 6.90 -11.24 3.79
C MET A 226 6.94 -10.85 5.28
N GLY A 227 6.75 -9.56 5.61
CA GLY A 227 6.81 -9.06 6.99
C GLY A 227 8.15 -9.38 7.66
N MET A 228 8.12 -9.89 8.90
CA MET A 228 9.32 -10.32 9.64
C MET A 228 10.05 -11.53 9.01
N SER A 229 9.46 -12.21 8.04
CA SER A 229 10.18 -13.28 7.32
C SER A 229 11.11 -12.75 6.22
N ALA A 230 11.05 -11.45 5.90
CA ALA A 230 12.04 -10.78 5.07
C ALA A 230 13.35 -10.61 5.86
N SER A 231 14.48 -10.83 5.19
CA SER A 231 15.78 -10.49 5.77
C SER A 231 15.98 -8.98 5.86
N LEU A 232 16.86 -8.54 6.76
CA LEU A 232 17.23 -7.12 6.89
C LEU A 232 17.72 -6.54 5.55
N ALA A 233 18.51 -7.29 4.78
CA ALA A 233 19.00 -6.87 3.47
C ALA A 233 17.85 -6.67 2.46
N GLN A 234 16.87 -7.57 2.43
CA GLN A 234 15.68 -7.43 1.60
C GLN A 234 14.85 -6.22 2.01
N ALA A 235 14.69 -5.97 3.32
CA ALA A 235 13.95 -4.80 3.80
C ALA A 235 14.65 -3.48 3.44
N ILE A 236 15.98 -3.41 3.56
CA ILE A 236 16.77 -2.25 3.11
C ILE A 236 16.61 -2.06 1.59
N GLN A 237 16.69 -3.13 0.80
CA GLN A 237 16.51 -3.07 -0.65
C GLN A 237 15.11 -2.58 -1.02
N ALA A 238 14.07 -3.11 -0.39
CA ALA A 238 12.70 -2.68 -0.62
C ALA A 238 12.47 -1.21 -0.21
N SER A 239 13.12 -0.73 0.86
CA SER A 239 13.09 0.69 1.22
C SER A 239 13.70 1.57 0.11
N ASN A 240 14.82 1.14 -0.48
CA ASN A 240 15.44 1.84 -1.61
C ASN A 240 14.57 1.77 -2.88
N ASP A 241 13.88 0.65 -3.10
CA ASP A 241 12.95 0.50 -4.23
C ASP A 241 11.76 1.47 -4.11
N TYR A 242 11.17 1.65 -2.93
CA TYR A 242 10.14 2.68 -2.71
C TYR A 242 10.68 4.08 -2.95
N GLN A 243 11.86 4.41 -2.41
CA GLN A 243 12.48 5.73 -2.64
C GLN A 243 12.65 6.01 -4.14
N THR A 244 13.17 5.02 -4.87
CA THR A 244 13.38 5.10 -6.31
C THR A 244 12.06 5.26 -7.06
N TYR A 245 11.06 4.45 -6.70
CA TYR A 245 9.70 4.55 -7.25
C TYR A 245 9.12 5.96 -7.08
N PHE A 246 9.22 6.56 -5.90
CA PHE A 246 8.74 7.92 -5.66
C PHE A 246 9.47 8.98 -6.47
N GLY A 247 10.78 8.80 -6.69
CA GLY A 247 11.54 9.64 -7.61
C GLY A 247 10.98 9.58 -9.04
N TYR A 248 10.68 8.38 -9.55
CA TYR A 248 10.11 8.19 -10.89
C TYR A 248 8.70 8.76 -11.06
N VAL A 249 7.86 8.66 -10.03
CA VAL A 249 6.48 9.20 -10.10
C VAL A 249 6.39 10.67 -9.70
N SER A 250 7.50 11.34 -9.41
CA SER A 250 7.54 12.79 -9.19
C SER A 250 7.11 13.55 -10.45
N ARG A 251 6.46 14.70 -10.29
CA ARG A 251 6.22 15.71 -11.35
C ARG A 251 7.31 16.76 -11.41
N LEU A 252 8.14 16.84 -10.37
CA LEU A 252 9.28 17.73 -10.37
C LEU A 252 10.29 17.11 -11.31
N ASP A 253 10.58 17.84 -12.40
CA ASP A 253 11.71 17.57 -13.26
C ASP A 253 12.95 17.66 -12.37
N VAL A 254 13.50 16.50 -12.03
CA VAL A 254 14.79 16.45 -11.36
C VAL A 254 15.77 16.79 -12.47
N ASP A 255 16.10 18.08 -12.60
CA ASP A 255 17.16 18.52 -13.49
C ASP A 255 18.38 17.61 -13.22
N GLU A 256 18.72 16.75 -14.18
CA GLU A 256 19.76 15.72 -14.05
C GLU A 256 21.13 16.33 -13.68
N ASP A 257 21.26 17.65 -13.84
CA ASP A 257 22.42 18.45 -13.49
C ASP A 257 22.72 18.54 -11.97
N VAL A 258 21.81 18.10 -11.09
CA VAL A 258 22.08 18.01 -9.64
C VAL A 258 22.84 16.71 -9.27
N THR A 259 23.37 15.97 -10.24
CA THR A 259 24.24 14.81 -9.97
C THR A 259 25.73 15.14 -9.84
N THR A 260 26.16 16.38 -10.10
CA THR A 260 27.60 16.64 -10.31
C THR A 260 28.40 17.20 -9.12
N ASP A 261 27.83 17.84 -8.09
CA ASP A 261 28.71 18.39 -7.04
C ASP A 261 27.99 18.84 -5.75
N VAL A 262 27.02 18.07 -5.26
CA VAL A 262 26.61 18.20 -3.85
C VAL A 262 27.74 17.64 -3.00
N LYS A 263 28.79 18.46 -2.81
CA LYS A 263 29.80 18.24 -1.77
C LYS A 263 29.02 17.89 -0.51
N PRO A 264 29.32 16.77 0.18
CA PRO A 264 28.67 16.43 1.42
C PRO A 264 28.94 17.59 2.38
N SER A 265 28.00 18.53 2.47
CA SER A 265 28.04 19.59 3.45
C SER A 265 28.09 18.85 4.77
N LYS A 266 29.05 19.22 5.63
CA LYS A 266 29.25 18.67 6.98
C LYS A 266 28.05 19.02 7.88
N GLN A 267 26.84 18.69 7.45
CA GLN A 267 25.61 18.87 8.18
C GLN A 267 25.47 17.64 9.06
N LYS A 268 26.15 17.77 10.19
CA LYS A 268 26.18 16.86 11.30
C LYS A 268 24.74 16.67 11.79
N ASP A 269 24.26 15.42 11.75
CA ASP A 269 23.04 14.94 12.40
C ASP A 269 21.68 15.22 11.73
N THR A 270 21.63 15.75 10.51
CA THR A 270 20.37 15.78 9.76
C THR A 270 20.07 14.40 9.19
N VAL A 271 19.13 13.71 9.82
CA VAL A 271 18.33 12.60 9.26
C VAL A 271 18.27 12.74 7.74
N ASP A 272 18.72 11.72 7.00
CA ASP A 272 18.74 11.66 5.54
C ASP A 272 17.51 12.36 4.97
N MET A 273 17.68 13.59 4.46
CA MET A 273 16.56 14.38 3.99
C MET A 273 15.95 13.66 2.80
N ILE A 274 14.65 13.37 2.91
CA ILE A 274 13.85 12.90 1.78
C ILE A 274 13.77 14.05 0.78
N SER A 275 14.18 13.81 -0.47
CA SER A 275 14.23 14.85 -1.50
C SER A 275 12.82 15.34 -1.87
N ASP A 276 12.73 16.58 -2.38
CA ASP A 276 11.45 17.18 -2.78
C ASP A 276 10.70 16.36 -3.84
N ALA A 277 11.44 15.74 -4.78
CA ALA A 277 10.87 14.82 -5.76
C ALA A 277 10.19 13.61 -5.11
N VAL A 278 10.82 13.03 -4.08
CA VAL A 278 10.23 11.92 -3.33
C VAL A 278 9.00 12.39 -2.52
N ILE A 279 9.03 13.62 -1.98
CA ILE A 279 7.86 14.20 -1.29
C ILE A 279 6.69 14.38 -2.26
N ASP A 280 6.91 14.91 -3.47
CA ASP A 280 5.86 15.01 -4.50
C ASP A 280 5.33 13.62 -4.89
N GLY A 281 6.22 12.64 -5.05
CA GLY A 281 5.83 11.25 -5.29
C GLY A 281 4.95 10.67 -4.18
N ILE A 282 5.26 10.94 -2.91
CA ILE A 282 4.45 10.54 -1.75
C ILE A 282 3.06 11.17 -1.81
N GLN A 283 2.95 12.46 -2.14
CA GLN A 283 1.66 13.14 -2.28
C GLN A 283 0.77 12.50 -3.35
N ARG A 284 1.37 11.95 -4.41
CA ARG A 284 0.64 11.25 -5.48
C ARG A 284 0.21 9.83 -5.09
N ASN A 285 0.94 9.17 -4.19
CA ASN A 285 0.64 7.80 -3.76
C ASN A 285 0.87 7.61 -2.24
N PRO A 286 -0.03 8.14 -1.39
CA PRO A 286 0.10 8.03 0.07
C PRO A 286 0.03 6.59 0.59
N TYR A 287 -0.60 5.69 -0.15
CA TYR A 287 -0.66 4.26 0.18
C TYR A 287 0.71 3.60 0.12
N ALA A 288 1.43 3.77 -0.99
CA ALA A 288 2.81 3.29 -1.11
C ALA A 288 3.74 3.95 -0.08
N ALA A 289 3.44 5.18 0.35
CA ALA A 289 4.27 5.87 1.34
C ALA A 289 4.11 5.22 2.72
N TRP A 290 2.89 4.86 3.11
CA TRP A 290 2.69 4.04 4.30
C TRP A 290 3.36 2.67 4.18
N GLU A 291 3.25 2.00 3.02
CA GLU A 291 3.94 0.73 2.77
C GLU A 291 5.47 0.85 2.97
N TRP A 292 6.04 1.96 2.51
CA TRP A 292 7.46 2.29 2.65
C TRP A 292 7.88 2.53 4.11
N GLY A 293 7.06 3.24 4.89
CA GLY A 293 7.31 3.43 6.32
C GLY A 293 7.35 2.09 7.06
N MET A 294 6.43 1.18 6.74
CA MET A 294 6.40 -0.16 7.32
C MET A 294 7.59 -1.03 6.91
N VAL A 295 8.05 -0.97 5.66
CA VAL A 295 9.29 -1.67 5.25
C VAL A 295 10.52 -1.06 5.95
N SER A 296 10.56 0.26 6.12
CA SER A 296 11.64 0.94 6.85
C SER A 296 11.70 0.50 8.31
N ARG A 297 10.56 0.15 8.92
CA ARG A 297 10.50 -0.46 10.26
C ARG A 297 11.15 -1.84 10.29
N VAL A 298 10.86 -2.71 9.31
CA VAL A 298 11.51 -4.03 9.16
C VAL A 298 13.01 -3.86 8.91
N ALA A 299 13.41 -2.80 8.21
CA ALA A 299 14.80 -2.44 7.96
C ALA A 299 15.52 -1.85 9.19
N GLU A 300 14.86 -1.79 10.35
CA GLU A 300 15.34 -1.15 11.59
C GLU A 300 15.69 0.34 11.45
N GLN A 301 15.14 1.01 10.43
CA GLN A 301 15.35 2.44 10.15
C GLN A 301 14.23 3.28 10.79
N TYR A 302 14.02 3.15 12.10
CA TYR A 302 12.84 3.70 12.79
C TYR A 302 12.66 5.22 12.64
N THR A 303 13.73 6.00 12.71
CA THR A 303 13.65 7.46 12.50
C THR A 303 13.19 7.80 11.07
N ARG A 304 13.64 7.03 10.08
CA ARG A 304 13.23 7.18 8.69
C ARG A 304 11.78 6.73 8.49
N ALA A 305 11.39 5.60 9.07
CA ALA A 305 10.01 5.11 9.07
C ALA A 305 9.05 6.16 9.64
N ALA A 306 9.41 6.77 10.77
CA ALA A 306 8.62 7.84 11.39
C ALA A 306 8.44 9.05 10.46
N GLU A 307 9.48 9.46 9.74
CA GLU A 307 9.40 10.59 8.81
C GLU A 307 8.55 10.25 7.58
N ILE A 308 8.70 9.05 7.03
CA ILE A 308 7.87 8.59 5.91
C ILE A 308 6.39 8.54 6.34
N HIS A 309 6.07 8.01 7.52
CA HIS A 309 4.71 8.00 8.04
C HIS A 309 4.17 9.41 8.33
N ARG A 310 5.03 10.37 8.72
CA ARG A 310 4.65 11.79 8.81
C ARG A 310 4.20 12.34 7.46
N LEU A 311 4.98 12.09 6.41
CA LEU A 311 4.67 12.54 5.05
C LEU A 311 3.41 11.85 4.50
N ALA A 312 3.27 10.55 4.73
CA ALA A 312 2.07 9.80 4.35
C ALA A 312 0.82 10.35 5.05
N ALA A 313 0.91 10.68 6.35
CA ALA A 313 -0.20 11.28 7.09
C ALA A 313 -0.67 12.62 6.47
N ILE A 314 0.28 13.48 6.09
CA ILE A 314 0.00 14.76 5.42
C ILE A 314 -0.68 14.52 4.07
N ALA A 315 -0.14 13.61 3.26
CA ALA A 315 -0.69 13.29 1.94
C ALA A 315 -2.11 12.69 2.03
N PHE A 316 -2.40 11.84 3.02
CA PHE A 316 -3.77 11.34 3.25
C PHE A 316 -4.72 12.45 3.70
N GLU A 317 -4.26 13.38 4.54
CA GLU A 317 -5.05 14.52 4.98
C GLU A 317 -5.39 15.47 3.82
N GLU A 318 -4.46 15.71 2.90
CA GLU A 318 -4.67 16.52 1.69
C GLU A 318 -5.77 15.95 0.78
N ILE A 319 -5.88 14.62 0.67
CA ILE A 319 -6.95 13.97 -0.11
C ILE A 319 -8.24 13.76 0.70
N GLY A 320 -8.30 14.23 1.96
CA GLY A 320 -9.47 14.14 2.83
C GLY A 320 -9.68 12.77 3.51
N ASP A 321 -8.68 11.89 3.50
CA ASP A 321 -8.74 10.56 4.15
C ASP A 321 -8.24 10.62 5.59
N LYS A 322 -9.06 11.22 6.47
CA LYS A 322 -8.72 11.38 7.89
C LYS A 322 -8.41 10.07 8.63
N PRO A 323 -9.15 8.96 8.41
CA PRO A 323 -8.82 7.70 9.10
C PRO A 323 -7.42 7.19 8.78
N ARG A 324 -7.01 7.16 7.50
CA ARG A 324 -5.67 6.71 7.11
C ARG A 324 -4.57 7.69 7.51
N ALA A 325 -4.85 8.99 7.47
CA ALA A 325 -3.94 10.00 8.02
C ALA A 325 -3.68 9.76 9.51
N THR A 326 -4.73 9.43 10.28
CA THR A 326 -4.63 9.14 11.72
C THR A 326 -3.82 7.87 11.99
N ILE A 327 -4.07 6.79 11.23
CA ILE A 327 -3.25 5.57 11.30
C ILE A 327 -1.77 5.88 11.08
N CYS A 328 -1.45 6.69 10.07
CA CYS A 328 -0.07 7.10 9.79
C CYS A 328 0.54 7.93 10.94
N ARG A 329 -0.22 8.82 11.60
CA ARG A 329 0.27 9.57 12.78
C ARG A 329 0.58 8.65 13.96
N LEU A 330 -0.26 7.64 14.20
CA LEU A 330 -0.04 6.63 15.23
C LEU A 330 1.19 5.77 14.92
N ASP A 331 1.34 5.32 13.66
CA ASP A 331 2.53 4.59 13.21
C ASP A 331 3.81 5.41 13.38
N ARG A 332 3.80 6.70 12.98
CA ARG A 332 4.92 7.62 13.23
C ARG A 332 5.30 7.67 14.71
N ALA A 333 4.33 7.78 15.61
CA ALA A 333 4.61 7.84 17.04
C ALA A 333 5.25 6.54 17.55
N ILE A 334 4.73 5.39 17.11
CA ILE A 334 5.27 4.06 17.44
C ILE A 334 6.71 3.91 16.92
N ASP A 335 7.00 4.39 15.71
CA ASP A 335 8.35 4.37 15.14
C ASP A 335 9.32 5.29 15.91
N LEU A 336 8.87 6.46 16.36
CA LEU A 336 9.70 7.32 17.22
C LEU A 336 9.98 6.69 18.59
N ALA A 337 9.00 6.00 19.17
CA ALA A 337 9.19 5.23 20.40
C ALA A 337 10.13 4.03 20.18
N SER A 338 10.08 3.43 19.00
CA SER A 338 10.96 2.34 18.57
C SER A 338 12.41 2.77 18.37
N ALA A 339 12.62 3.99 17.86
CA ALA A 339 13.94 4.59 17.70
C ALA A 339 14.64 4.91 19.04
N PHE A 340 13.88 5.01 20.13
CA PHE A 340 14.40 5.39 21.44
C PHE A 340 15.28 4.28 22.05
N LYS A 341 16.49 4.64 22.48
CA LYS A 341 17.41 3.75 23.20
C LYS A 341 17.58 4.21 24.64
N GLU A 342 17.27 3.32 25.60
CA GLU A 342 17.35 3.62 27.04
C GLU A 342 18.77 4.05 27.50
N GLU A 343 19.84 3.62 26.82
CA GLU A 343 21.24 3.73 27.30
C GLU A 343 22.08 4.90 26.72
N GLY A 344 21.47 5.99 26.26
CA GLY A 344 22.31 7.12 25.81
C GLY A 344 21.58 8.35 25.30
N ASP A 345 20.27 8.28 25.09
CA ASP A 345 19.50 9.43 24.65
C ASP A 345 19.23 10.39 25.80
N LYS A 346 19.54 11.68 25.57
CA LYS A 346 19.27 12.74 26.54
C LYS A 346 17.76 12.78 26.84
N ASN A 347 17.40 12.96 28.11
CA ASN A 347 16.01 13.02 28.60
C ASN A 347 15.05 13.89 27.74
N ASN A 348 15.55 14.91 27.03
CA ASN A 348 14.76 15.78 26.17
C ASN A 348 14.07 15.03 25.01
N ASN A 349 14.65 13.95 24.48
CA ASN A 349 14.05 13.20 23.37
C ASN A 349 12.80 12.42 23.82
N VAL A 350 12.83 11.84 25.02
CA VAL A 350 11.70 11.06 25.55
C VAL A 350 10.45 11.92 25.75
N GLY A 351 10.60 13.13 26.29
CA GLY A 351 9.48 14.06 26.46
C GLY A 351 8.82 14.39 25.13
N LYS A 352 9.61 14.62 24.08
CA LYS A 352 9.11 14.90 22.74
C LYS A 352 8.37 13.69 22.13
N VAL A 353 8.92 12.48 22.26
CA VAL A 353 8.27 11.25 21.76
C VAL A 353 6.94 11.03 22.47
N LYS A 354 6.89 11.18 23.80
CA LYS A 354 5.64 11.10 24.57
C LYS A 354 4.61 12.10 24.09
N GLN A 355 5.00 13.36 23.91
CA GLN A 355 4.12 14.41 23.42
C GLN A 355 3.53 14.04 22.04
N ILE A 356 4.39 13.64 21.08
CA ILE A 356 3.93 13.25 19.73
C ILE A 356 2.96 12.06 19.80
N MET A 357 3.20 11.11 20.70
CA MET A 357 2.34 9.94 20.87
C MET A 357 0.98 10.30 21.47
N VAL A 358 0.94 11.18 22.46
CA VAL A 358 -0.32 11.71 23.02
C VAL A 358 -1.09 12.50 21.97
N GLU A 359 -0.44 13.39 21.23
CA GLU A 359 -1.07 14.16 20.14
C GLU A 359 -1.65 13.23 19.05
N ALA A 360 -0.95 12.15 18.71
CA ALA A 360 -1.44 11.16 17.74
C ALA A 360 -2.65 10.38 18.27
N ILE A 361 -2.65 9.99 19.55
CA ILE A 361 -3.80 9.34 20.20
C ILE A 361 -5.00 10.30 20.27
N ASP A 362 -4.79 11.55 20.66
CA ASP A 362 -5.86 12.55 20.72
C ASP A 362 -6.47 12.82 19.33
N SER A 363 -5.69 12.66 18.26
CA SER A 363 -6.18 12.82 16.89
C SER A 363 -7.16 11.73 16.43
N THR A 364 -7.35 10.65 17.20
CA THR A 364 -8.38 9.63 16.89
C THR A 364 -9.79 10.10 17.26
N VAL A 365 -9.89 11.12 18.12
CA VAL A 365 -11.17 11.71 18.50
C VAL A 365 -11.74 12.52 17.33
N GLY A 366 -12.99 12.24 16.96
CA GLY A 366 -13.66 12.93 15.87
C GLY A 366 -13.28 12.44 14.47
N VAL A 367 -12.55 11.32 14.36
CA VAL A 367 -12.40 10.60 13.10
C VAL A 367 -13.75 9.97 12.74
N ASP A 368 -14.37 10.49 11.69
CA ASP A 368 -15.62 10.01 11.14
C ASP A 368 -15.40 9.33 9.78
N GLY A 369 -16.31 8.42 9.42
CA GLY A 369 -16.19 7.65 8.19
C GLY A 369 -17.41 6.79 7.96
N ARG A 370 -17.71 6.52 6.68
CA ARG A 370 -18.78 5.57 6.31
C ARG A 370 -18.31 4.12 6.41
N ASP A 371 -17.01 3.90 6.28
CA ASP A 371 -16.41 2.57 6.35
C ASP A 371 -16.14 2.19 7.81
N VAL A 372 -17.04 1.37 8.36
CA VAL A 372 -16.94 0.87 9.74
C VAL A 372 -15.65 0.08 9.95
N GLN A 373 -15.20 -0.71 8.96
CA GLN A 373 -13.98 -1.52 9.10
C GLN A 373 -12.74 -0.62 9.21
N LEU A 374 -12.71 0.47 8.46
CA LEU A 374 -11.64 1.45 8.55
C LEU A 374 -11.64 2.17 9.91
N LEU A 375 -12.80 2.53 10.46
CA LEU A 375 -12.89 3.11 11.81
C LEU A 375 -12.45 2.11 12.89
N GLN A 376 -12.84 0.85 12.77
CA GLN A 376 -12.39 -0.23 13.65
C GLN A 376 -10.86 -0.38 13.62
N ARG A 377 -10.23 -0.22 12.46
CA ARG A 377 -8.76 -0.21 12.32
C ARG A 377 -8.10 0.99 13.02
N VAL A 378 -8.72 2.18 12.97
CA VAL A 378 -8.22 3.35 13.73
C VAL A 378 -8.21 3.04 15.22
N VAL A 379 -9.28 2.43 15.76
CA VAL A 379 -9.35 2.04 17.18
C VAL A 379 -8.32 0.96 17.52
N ALA A 380 -8.16 -0.06 16.67
CA ALA A 380 -7.13 -1.09 16.85
C ALA A 380 -5.72 -0.47 16.91
N LYS A 381 -5.45 0.50 16.03
CA LYS A 381 -4.16 1.20 15.96
C LYS A 381 -3.96 2.16 17.14
N GLU A 382 -5.01 2.80 17.63
CA GLU A 382 -4.98 3.58 18.88
C GLU A 382 -4.59 2.69 20.06
N GLY A 383 -5.20 1.51 20.17
CA GLY A 383 -4.86 0.51 21.18
C GLY A 383 -3.39 0.10 21.11
N GLU A 384 -2.86 -0.16 19.90
CA GLU A 384 -1.44 -0.44 19.67
C GLU A 384 -0.54 0.70 20.18
N ALA A 385 -0.86 1.95 19.82
CA ALA A 385 -0.08 3.12 20.21
C ALA A 385 -0.10 3.36 21.73
N ARG A 386 -1.25 3.15 22.40
CA ARG A 386 -1.37 3.27 23.86
C ARG A 386 -0.56 2.21 24.61
N ILE A 387 -0.49 0.99 24.09
CA ILE A 387 0.34 -0.07 24.66
C ILE A 387 1.84 0.25 24.46
N ALA A 388 2.22 0.81 23.32
CA ALA A 388 3.59 1.32 23.13
C ALA A 388 3.90 2.47 24.11
N LEU A 389 2.95 3.40 24.31
CA LEU A 389 3.08 4.50 25.26
C LEU A 389 3.23 4.00 26.71
N SER A 390 2.47 2.98 27.11
CA SER A 390 2.57 2.42 28.45
C SER A 390 3.96 1.82 28.71
N GLY A 391 4.53 1.11 27.72
CA GLY A 391 5.92 0.62 27.78
C GLY A 391 6.94 1.76 27.97
N LEU A 392 6.78 2.86 27.23
CA LEU A 392 7.64 4.04 27.33
C LEU A 392 7.53 4.73 28.70
N LEU A 393 6.30 4.95 29.17
CA LEU A 393 6.02 5.56 30.48
C LEU A 393 6.58 4.71 31.63
N TRP A 394 6.44 3.39 31.54
CA TRP A 394 6.99 2.46 32.51
C TRP A 394 8.52 2.53 32.58
N GLY A 395 9.20 2.55 31.43
CA GLY A 395 10.65 2.73 31.33
C GLY A 395 11.14 4.03 31.98
N THR A 396 10.33 5.10 31.91
CA THR A 396 10.61 6.39 32.57
C THR A 396 10.16 6.49 34.02
N LYS A 397 9.75 5.38 34.65
CA LYS A 397 9.28 5.32 36.05
C LYS A 397 7.96 6.04 36.33
N GLU A 398 7.17 6.35 35.30
CA GLU A 398 5.82 6.94 35.43
C GLU A 398 4.74 5.84 35.51
N LYS A 399 4.83 5.00 36.54
CA LYS A 399 4.05 3.74 36.65
C LYS A 399 2.53 3.94 36.55
N ALA A 400 1.98 4.89 37.31
CA ALA A 400 0.54 5.15 37.32
C ALA A 400 0.02 5.61 35.94
N ALA A 401 0.80 6.41 35.20
CA ALA A 401 0.43 6.85 33.86
C ALA A 401 0.51 5.68 32.86
N ALA A 402 1.51 4.80 32.98
CA ALA A 402 1.62 3.60 32.17
C ALA A 402 0.41 2.66 32.35
N GLU A 403 0.02 2.40 33.61
CA GLU A 403 -1.15 1.58 33.93
C GLU A 403 -2.45 2.19 33.41
N ALA A 404 -2.61 3.51 33.50
CA ALA A 404 -3.78 4.21 32.96
C ALA A 404 -3.88 4.04 31.44
N GLN A 405 -2.79 4.27 30.70
CA GLN A 405 -2.77 4.10 29.24
C GLN A 405 -3.05 2.67 28.81
N PHE A 406 -2.49 1.69 29.54
CA PHE A 406 -2.75 0.29 29.26
C PHE A 406 -4.20 -0.13 29.57
N GLY A 407 -4.76 0.33 30.69
CA GLY A 407 -6.15 0.07 31.05
C GLY A 407 -7.13 0.63 30.02
N GLU A 408 -6.88 1.86 29.55
CA GLU A 408 -7.65 2.47 28.48
C GLU A 408 -7.51 1.70 27.17
N ALA A 409 -6.29 1.31 26.78
CA ALA A 409 -6.07 0.48 25.59
C ALA A 409 -6.86 -0.83 25.64
N CYS A 410 -6.83 -1.54 26.77
CA CYS A 410 -7.61 -2.77 26.93
C CYS A 410 -9.11 -2.52 26.80
N GLY A 411 -9.63 -1.50 27.49
CA GLY A 411 -11.05 -1.15 27.42
C GLY A 411 -11.51 -0.89 25.99
N ARG A 412 -10.75 -0.09 25.23
CA ARG A 412 -11.09 0.23 23.83
C ARG A 412 -11.02 -1.01 22.92
N LEU A 413 -10.03 -1.87 23.10
CA LEU A 413 -9.89 -3.10 22.31
C LEU A 413 -10.97 -4.12 22.64
N ASP A 414 -11.39 -4.22 23.91
CA ASP A 414 -12.48 -5.10 24.32
C ASP A 414 -13.84 -4.59 23.80
N GLU A 415 -14.08 -3.28 23.82
CA GLU A 415 -15.24 -2.64 23.18
C GLU A 415 -15.28 -2.90 21.66
N LEU A 416 -14.12 -2.80 20.99
CA LEU A 416 -13.96 -3.09 19.57
C LEU A 416 -14.32 -4.55 19.23
N ASN A 417 -13.79 -5.50 20.02
CA ASN A 417 -14.09 -6.92 19.83
C ASN A 417 -15.57 -7.22 20.11
N ALA A 418 -16.16 -6.60 21.13
CA ALA A 418 -17.58 -6.77 21.45
C ALA A 418 -18.51 -6.22 20.34
N ASP A 419 -18.19 -5.05 19.76
CA ASP A 419 -18.91 -4.51 18.60
C ASP A 419 -18.82 -5.46 17.40
N TYR A 420 -17.64 -5.99 17.11
CA TYR A 420 -17.43 -6.96 16.04
C TYR A 420 -18.26 -8.24 16.25
N GLU A 421 -18.18 -8.86 17.43
CA GLU A 421 -18.94 -10.07 17.77
C GLU A 421 -20.44 -9.83 17.69
N SER A 422 -20.92 -8.68 18.17
CA SER A 422 -22.34 -8.30 18.09
C SER A 422 -22.84 -8.22 16.64
N ARG A 423 -22.08 -7.58 15.75
CA ARG A 423 -22.41 -7.49 14.32
C ARG A 423 -22.41 -8.86 13.64
N GLU A 424 -21.44 -9.70 13.91
CA GLU A 424 -21.38 -11.05 13.34
C GLU A 424 -22.54 -11.91 13.85
N GLN A 425 -22.89 -11.83 15.15
CA GLN A 425 -24.08 -12.49 15.69
C GLN A 425 -25.37 -12.00 15.03
N GLU A 426 -25.50 -10.69 14.78
CA GLU A 426 -26.66 -10.13 14.09
C GLU A 426 -26.76 -10.63 12.63
N ARG A 427 -25.63 -10.72 11.91
CA ARG A 427 -25.58 -11.29 10.56
C ARG A 427 -26.01 -12.75 10.56
N ILE A 428 -25.50 -13.55 11.49
CA ILE A 428 -25.88 -14.96 11.65
C ILE A 428 -27.39 -15.08 11.95
N LYS A 429 -27.93 -14.24 12.84
CA LYS A 429 -29.38 -14.20 13.13
C LYS A 429 -30.22 -13.85 11.89
N ARG A 430 -29.69 -13.03 10.98
CA ARG A 430 -30.31 -12.71 9.69
C ARG A 430 -30.09 -13.78 8.61
N GLY A 431 -29.45 -14.90 8.95
CA GLY A 431 -29.13 -15.98 8.01
C GLY A 431 -27.98 -15.66 7.05
N VAL A 432 -27.24 -14.57 7.28
CA VAL A 432 -26.06 -14.22 6.49
C VAL A 432 -24.85 -14.93 7.09
N MET A 433 -24.27 -15.87 6.35
CA MET A 433 -23.04 -16.54 6.78
C MET A 433 -21.89 -15.52 6.90
N PRO A 434 -20.99 -15.70 7.89
CA PRO A 434 -19.75 -14.92 7.95
C PRO A 434 -18.98 -15.02 6.64
N PRO A 435 -18.39 -13.91 6.16
CA PRO A 435 -17.57 -13.96 4.95
C PRO A 435 -16.41 -14.91 5.19
N ALA A 436 -16.09 -15.73 4.20
CA ALA A 436 -14.89 -16.56 4.27
C ALA A 436 -13.68 -15.65 4.54
N LYS A 437 -12.81 -16.04 5.48
CA LYS A 437 -11.57 -15.31 5.75
C LYS A 437 -10.68 -15.40 4.52
N VAL A 438 -10.78 -14.41 3.64
CA VAL A 438 -9.93 -14.30 2.46
C VAL A 438 -8.53 -13.97 2.97
N ARG A 439 -7.60 -14.90 2.80
CA ARG A 439 -6.19 -14.64 3.09
C ARG A 439 -5.70 -13.61 2.08
N ARG A 440 -5.27 -12.45 2.57
CA ARG A 440 -4.70 -11.37 1.76
C ARG A 440 -3.21 -11.25 2.04
N LEU A 441 -2.46 -10.73 1.08
CA LEU A 441 -1.10 -10.30 1.34
C LEU A 441 -1.15 -9.04 2.21
N GLY A 442 -0.49 -9.06 3.37
CA GLY A 442 -0.55 -7.99 4.36
C GLY A 442 0.34 -6.78 4.04
N PHE A 443 0.27 -6.25 2.81
CA PHE A 443 1.05 -5.07 2.42
C PHE A 443 0.24 -3.77 2.45
N SER A 444 -1.09 -3.79 2.28
CA SER A 444 -1.89 -2.56 2.32
C SER A 444 -2.09 -2.04 3.75
N ILE A 445 -2.25 -0.72 3.88
CA ILE A 445 -2.73 -0.08 5.12
C ILE A 445 -4.10 -0.62 5.56
N ASP A 446 -4.86 -1.16 4.62
CA ASP A 446 -6.16 -1.79 4.87
C ASP A 446 -6.07 -3.28 5.25
N ASP A 447 -4.89 -3.89 5.17
CA ASP A 447 -4.71 -5.30 5.55
C ASP A 447 -4.17 -5.43 6.99
N ILE A 448 -4.18 -4.35 7.77
CA ILE A 448 -3.84 -4.37 9.20
C ILE A 448 -4.88 -5.13 10.02
N VAL A 449 -4.46 -5.53 11.23
CA VAL A 449 -5.22 -6.27 12.23
C VAL A 449 -6.65 -5.70 12.34
N GLY A 450 -7.63 -6.51 11.95
CA GLY A 450 -9.04 -6.17 12.04
C GLY A 450 -9.57 -6.25 13.47
N ALA A 451 -10.82 -5.87 13.67
CA ALA A 451 -11.49 -5.96 14.97
C ALA A 451 -11.52 -7.39 15.54
N ASP A 452 -11.47 -8.42 14.69
CA ASP A 452 -11.46 -9.83 15.09
C ASP A 452 -10.11 -10.32 15.64
N GLU A 453 -9.04 -9.57 15.38
CA GLU A 453 -7.69 -9.88 15.83
C GLU A 453 -7.18 -8.89 16.90
N ALA A 454 -7.85 -7.75 17.08
CA ALA A 454 -7.44 -6.67 17.96
C ALA A 454 -8.05 -6.81 19.37
N SER A 455 -7.43 -7.62 20.24
CA SER A 455 -7.81 -7.72 21.65
C SER A 455 -6.62 -7.51 22.58
N CYS A 456 -6.85 -7.02 23.81
CA CYS A 456 -5.75 -6.73 24.73
C CYS A 456 -4.93 -7.99 25.09
N SER A 457 -5.57 -9.15 25.11
CA SER A 457 -4.90 -10.43 25.36
C SER A 457 -3.94 -10.84 24.22
N ARG A 458 -4.17 -10.38 22.99
CA ARG A 458 -3.29 -10.66 21.84
C ARG A 458 -1.94 -9.97 21.96
N PHE A 459 -1.88 -8.80 22.58
CA PHE A 459 -0.61 -8.11 22.85
C PHE A 459 0.26 -8.83 23.88
N LYS A 460 -0.28 -9.81 24.62
CA LYS A 460 0.50 -10.72 25.48
C LYS A 460 1.09 -11.90 24.69
N ASN A 461 0.66 -12.11 23.45
CA ASN A 461 1.19 -13.14 22.58
C ASN A 461 2.40 -12.58 21.82
N GLU A 462 3.59 -13.01 22.22
CA GLU A 462 4.86 -12.55 21.63
C GLU A 462 4.91 -12.77 20.11
N LYS A 463 4.37 -13.89 19.63
CA LYS A 463 4.30 -14.19 18.19
C LYS A 463 3.42 -13.20 17.43
N PHE A 464 2.32 -12.74 18.04
CA PHE A 464 1.46 -11.73 17.43
C PHE A 464 2.20 -10.38 17.33
N VAL A 465 2.83 -9.94 18.43
CA VAL A 465 3.59 -8.68 18.45
C VAL A 465 4.75 -8.72 17.46
N GLU A 466 5.46 -9.84 17.38
CA GLU A 466 6.56 -10.05 16.44
C GLU A 466 6.06 -10.07 14.99
N GLU A 467 5.17 -11.00 14.64
CA GLU A 467 4.82 -11.25 13.24
C GLU A 467 3.87 -10.21 12.65
N ARG A 468 2.98 -9.61 13.46
CA ARG A 468 1.94 -8.69 12.97
C ARG A 468 2.27 -7.21 13.18
N LEU A 469 2.81 -6.85 14.34
CA LEU A 469 3.08 -5.43 14.67
C LEU A 469 4.48 -4.99 14.26
N VAL A 470 5.40 -5.94 14.07
CA VAL A 470 6.77 -5.67 13.59
C VAL A 470 7.51 -4.73 14.55
N TRP A 471 7.27 -4.87 15.85
CA TRP A 471 7.92 -4.02 16.86
C TRP A 471 9.39 -4.44 17.09
N PRO A 472 10.31 -3.47 17.27
CA PRO A 472 11.69 -3.79 17.64
C PRO A 472 11.78 -4.56 18.94
N GLN A 473 12.89 -5.28 19.10
CA GLN A 473 13.20 -5.96 20.36
C GLN A 473 13.20 -5.03 21.57
N SER A 474 13.64 -3.78 21.42
CA SER A 474 13.64 -2.77 22.50
C SER A 474 12.22 -2.50 22.99
N LEU A 475 11.31 -2.10 22.08
CA LEU A 475 9.92 -1.79 22.40
C LEU A 475 9.18 -3.03 22.95
N ARG A 476 9.39 -4.20 22.34
CA ARG A 476 8.86 -5.49 22.83
C ARG A 476 9.32 -5.76 24.26
N SER A 477 10.60 -5.57 24.54
CA SER A 477 11.16 -5.80 25.88
C SER A 477 10.57 -4.84 26.91
N SER A 478 10.41 -3.55 26.57
CA SER A 478 9.81 -2.56 27.48
C SER A 478 8.35 -2.86 27.77
N VAL A 479 7.56 -3.24 26.77
CA VAL A 479 6.15 -3.66 26.95
C VAL A 479 6.05 -4.96 27.73
N ASN A 480 6.88 -5.97 27.43
CA ASN A 480 6.88 -7.25 28.16
C ASN A 480 7.28 -7.09 29.63
N LYS A 481 8.28 -6.24 29.93
CA LYS A 481 8.63 -5.87 31.31
C LYS A 481 7.44 -5.25 32.05
N PHE A 482 6.70 -4.36 31.38
CA PHE A 482 5.49 -3.79 31.95
C PHE A 482 4.41 -4.86 32.19
N LEU A 483 4.06 -5.68 31.19
CA LEU A 483 3.01 -6.70 31.26
C LEU A 483 3.27 -7.81 32.29
N THR A 484 4.53 -8.06 32.63
CA THR A 484 4.93 -9.06 33.63
C THR A 484 4.91 -8.51 35.05
N LEU A 485 5.24 -7.22 35.23
CA LEU A 485 5.33 -6.55 36.53
C LEU A 485 4.04 -5.86 36.97
N SER A 486 3.10 -5.64 36.06
CA SER A 486 1.78 -5.06 36.36
C SER A 486 0.79 -6.07 36.97
N ARG A 487 1.26 -7.27 37.32
CA ARG A 487 0.48 -8.30 38.04
C ARG A 487 0.81 -8.22 39.52
#